data_AF-A0A1F9HM71-F1
#
_entry.id   AF-A0A1F9HM71-F1
#
_cell.length_a   1.000
_cell.length_b   1.000
_cell.length_c   1.000
_cell.angle_alpha   90.00
_cell.angle_beta   90.00
_cell.angle_gamma   90.00
#
_symmetry.space_group_name_H-M   'P 1'
#
loop_
_entity.id
_entity.type
_entity.pdbx_description
1 polymer ?
#
loop_
_entity_poly.entity_id
_entity_poly.type
_entity_poly.pdbx_seq_one_letter_code
_entity_poly.pdbx_strand_id
1 'polypeptide(L)'
;MQNCDYQTDQQALTRESDGKNESGLTSEPKATPPASPDTAPSSSPAPVPIGGCQLILPKAAMADSPCPKVSNWRFGIHLFGDAHDNVIGSLDSKERNTIQYQGKSGIRLSGSPNSVRNILSPNIFNLNKELGIDLGPEGTTEDDFGDGDEGPNMLINRPELLLVQVRNRYSKPADWRIMLHGKGLLGTFVDLYIADSRETDGLADGFSFLQRIAISPDEEIFSIELKDPVTIGTPLVATTIDNDQNTSEFSPMLLVELDSDMDGIPDHTEDANQNGIVDIGESDPFDPDTDHDGLSDGVEDANRTGKRDAKETAAFLADTDGDGIEDFVETHGDGRYDGANGDTDPLLPDTDCDGLLDGEEDANHNGIVEWSLGETFPLMVDSDEDGVSDGPLEQCLAPQAPDNCPLIPNTDQTDRDRDGTGDVCDWN
;
A
#
# COMPACT_ATOMS: atom_id res chain seq x y z
N MET A 1 -43.82 -26.72 -13.16
CA MET A 1 -44.77 -26.29 -12.11
C MET A 1 -44.85 -27.38 -11.07
N GLN A 2 -44.11 -27.23 -9.98
CA GLN A 2 -44.27 -28.03 -8.78
C GLN A 2 -44.09 -27.04 -7.63
N ASN A 3 -45.18 -26.81 -6.89
CA ASN A 3 -45.23 -25.89 -5.76
C ASN A 3 -44.36 -26.42 -4.62
N CYS A 4 -43.46 -25.58 -4.12
CA CYS A 4 -42.91 -25.71 -2.78
C CYS A 4 -43.60 -24.62 -1.93
N ASP A 5 -44.51 -25.05 -1.06
CA ASP A 5 -45.26 -24.18 -0.15
C ASP A 5 -44.31 -23.48 0.82
N TYR A 6 -44.47 -22.15 0.93
CA TYR A 6 -43.85 -21.31 1.94
C TYR A 6 -44.70 -21.38 3.22
N GLN A 7 -44.13 -21.86 4.32
CA GLN A 7 -44.61 -21.50 5.66
C GLN A 7 -43.54 -20.68 6.36
N THR A 8 -43.90 -19.43 6.64
CA THR A 8 -43.17 -18.46 7.46
C THR A 8 -43.17 -18.92 8.91
N ASP A 9 -41.98 -19.07 9.50
CA ASP A 9 -41.80 -18.95 10.95
C ASP A 9 -40.76 -17.85 11.22
N GLN A 10 -41.29 -16.67 11.55
CA GLN A 10 -40.55 -15.64 12.25
C GLN A 10 -40.39 -16.08 13.71
N GLN A 11 -39.19 -16.43 14.15
CA GLN A 11 -38.82 -16.23 15.57
C GLN A 11 -37.37 -15.75 15.67
N ALA A 12 -37.26 -14.48 16.04
CA ALA A 12 -36.06 -13.83 16.53
C ALA A 12 -35.56 -14.56 17.79
N LEU A 13 -34.26 -14.85 17.84
CA LEU A 13 -33.58 -15.26 19.07
C LEU A 13 -32.97 -14.02 19.73
N THR A 14 -33.78 -13.34 20.53
CA THR A 14 -33.30 -12.57 21.69
C THR A 14 -33.09 -13.56 22.83
N ARG A 15 -31.85 -13.78 23.27
CA ARG A 15 -31.57 -14.48 24.55
C ARG A 15 -31.28 -13.44 25.62
N GLU A 16 -32.29 -13.15 26.43
CA GLU A 16 -32.11 -12.66 27.81
C GLU A 16 -31.83 -13.86 28.71
N SER A 17 -30.80 -13.72 29.55
CA SER A 17 -30.45 -14.64 30.62
C SER A 17 -31.27 -14.33 31.86
N ASP A 18 -32.08 -15.26 32.35
CA ASP A 18 -32.40 -15.31 33.78
C ASP A 18 -32.79 -16.72 34.26
N GLY A 19 -32.21 -17.09 35.39
CA GLY A 19 -32.20 -18.43 35.98
C GLY A 19 -33.52 -18.84 36.62
N LYS A 20 -33.80 -20.15 36.58
CA LYS A 20 -34.83 -20.79 37.40
C LYS A 20 -34.26 -21.17 38.76
N ASN A 21 -35.04 -20.96 39.81
CA ASN A 21 -35.29 -21.98 40.84
C ASN A 21 -36.53 -21.64 41.67
N GLU A 22 -37.49 -22.57 41.72
CA GLU A 22 -38.60 -22.60 42.68
C GLU A 22 -38.20 -23.45 43.90
N SER A 23 -38.54 -22.99 45.11
CA SER A 23 -39.12 -23.83 46.18
C SER A 23 -39.60 -22.92 47.34
N GLY A 24 -40.74 -23.26 47.93
CA GLY A 24 -41.43 -22.43 48.94
C GLY A 24 -41.44 -22.99 50.37
N LEU A 25 -41.65 -22.05 51.32
CA LEU A 25 -42.26 -22.12 52.67
C LEU A 25 -41.51 -22.97 53.73
N THR A 26 -41.22 -22.51 54.97
CA THR A 26 -42.09 -21.87 55.99
C THR A 26 -41.32 -21.12 57.13
N SER A 27 -41.94 -20.02 57.63
CA SER A 27 -42.11 -19.52 59.03
C SER A 27 -40.96 -19.12 60.00
N GLU A 28 -40.97 -17.81 60.32
CA GLU A 28 -40.96 -17.13 61.66
C GLU A 28 -39.66 -16.86 62.49
N PRO A 29 -39.62 -15.81 63.36
CA PRO A 29 -38.60 -14.76 63.28
C PRO A 29 -37.73 -14.50 64.54
N LYS A 30 -36.81 -13.51 64.41
CA LYS A 30 -36.33 -12.51 65.41
C LYS A 30 -34.86 -12.63 65.87
N ALA A 31 -34.04 -11.63 65.47
CA ALA A 31 -33.09 -10.83 66.29
C ALA A 31 -31.82 -10.38 65.51
N THR A 32 -31.62 -9.06 65.41
CA THR A 32 -30.36 -8.33 65.12
C THR A 32 -29.49 -8.18 66.39
N PRO A 33 -28.22 -7.66 66.41
CA PRO A 33 -27.24 -7.20 65.38
C PRO A 33 -25.78 -7.73 65.68
N PRO A 34 -24.60 -7.11 65.34
CA PRO A 34 -24.20 -6.10 64.32
C PRO A 34 -22.92 -6.42 63.46
N ALA A 35 -22.79 -5.69 62.34
CA ALA A 35 -21.62 -5.08 61.66
C ALA A 35 -20.23 -5.76 61.57
N SER A 36 -19.70 -5.89 60.35
CA SER A 36 -18.47 -5.23 59.86
C SER A 36 -18.30 -5.41 58.32
N PRO A 37 -17.64 -4.47 57.61
CA PRO A 37 -17.56 -4.44 56.15
C PRO A 37 -16.23 -5.01 55.64
N ASP A 38 -16.26 -5.76 54.53
CA ASP A 38 -15.05 -5.96 53.72
C ASP A 38 -15.40 -5.91 52.23
N THR A 39 -14.80 -4.93 51.59
CA THR A 39 -14.71 -4.66 50.16
C THR A 39 -13.99 -5.78 49.42
N ALA A 40 -14.57 -6.27 48.32
CA ALA A 40 -13.88 -7.04 47.29
C ALA A 40 -14.18 -6.41 45.92
N PRO A 41 -13.18 -6.25 45.03
CA PRO A 41 -13.33 -5.54 43.76
C PRO A 41 -14.02 -6.41 42.70
N SER A 42 -14.76 -5.75 41.82
CA SER A 42 -15.40 -6.32 40.64
C SER A 42 -14.35 -6.85 39.66
N SER A 43 -14.37 -8.16 39.40
CA SER A 43 -13.70 -8.75 38.24
C SER A 43 -14.58 -8.52 37.00
N SER A 44 -14.08 -7.76 36.03
CA SER A 44 -14.63 -7.68 34.66
C SER A 44 -14.72 -9.07 34.03
N PRO A 45 -15.75 -9.38 33.21
CA PRO A 45 -15.80 -10.66 32.52
C PRO A 45 -14.71 -10.72 31.44
N ALA A 46 -14.06 -11.87 31.33
CA ALA A 46 -13.06 -12.15 30.30
C ALA A 46 -13.69 -12.15 28.89
N PRO A 47 -12.93 -11.80 27.83
CA PRO A 47 -13.40 -11.87 26.45
C PRO A 47 -13.88 -13.28 26.12
N VAL A 48 -15.06 -13.38 25.51
CA VAL A 48 -15.61 -14.65 25.01
C VAL A 48 -15.14 -14.79 23.56
N PRO A 49 -14.14 -15.65 23.25
CA PRO A 49 -13.79 -15.90 21.86
C PRO A 49 -14.99 -16.50 21.15
N ILE A 50 -15.41 -15.90 20.04
CA ILE A 50 -16.31 -16.55 19.08
C ILE A 50 -15.44 -17.52 18.26
N GLY A 51 -14.88 -18.52 18.94
CA GLY A 51 -14.07 -19.57 18.34
C GLY A 51 -14.97 -20.62 17.68
N GLY A 52 -14.77 -20.85 16.38
CA GLY A 52 -15.37 -21.98 15.66
C GLY A 52 -16.83 -21.81 15.24
N CYS A 53 -17.34 -20.58 15.08
CA CYS A 53 -18.64 -20.38 14.42
C CYS A 53 -18.48 -20.40 12.90
N GLN A 54 -18.69 -21.57 12.32
CA GLN A 54 -19.22 -21.64 10.97
C GLN A 54 -20.57 -20.89 10.98
N LEU A 55 -20.58 -19.59 10.65
CA LEU A 55 -21.79 -18.83 10.43
C LEU A 55 -22.36 -19.26 9.06
N ILE A 56 -22.76 -20.53 9.00
CA ILE A 56 -23.40 -21.17 7.87
C ILE A 56 -24.86 -20.72 7.84
N LEU A 57 -25.24 -19.94 6.83
CA LEU A 57 -26.61 -20.02 6.34
C LEU A 57 -26.83 -21.41 5.73
N PRO A 58 -27.99 -22.03 6.00
CA PRO A 58 -28.13 -23.44 6.35
C PRO A 58 -27.56 -24.40 5.31
N LYS A 59 -26.93 -25.45 5.84
CA LYS A 59 -26.52 -26.66 5.12
C LYS A 59 -27.54 -27.08 4.05
N ALA A 60 -27.22 -26.84 2.78
CA ALA A 60 -27.83 -27.54 1.66
C ALA A 60 -26.71 -28.25 0.88
N ALA A 61 -26.59 -29.54 1.19
CA ALA A 61 -26.02 -30.64 0.42
C ALA A 61 -24.69 -30.45 -0.35
N MET A 62 -23.80 -31.40 -0.07
CA MET A 62 -22.57 -31.70 -0.80
C MET A 62 -22.81 -31.84 -2.31
N ALA A 63 -21.80 -31.42 -3.09
CA ALA A 63 -21.44 -31.84 -4.45
C ALA A 63 -22.53 -31.81 -5.56
N ASP A 64 -22.23 -31.06 -6.62
CA ASP A 64 -22.81 -31.19 -7.97
C ASP A 64 -24.35 -31.11 -8.11
N SER A 65 -24.97 -29.99 -7.72
CA SER A 65 -26.33 -29.64 -8.19
C SER A 65 -26.58 -28.12 -8.26
N PRO A 66 -27.35 -27.63 -9.25
CA PRO A 66 -27.55 -26.21 -9.53
C PRO A 66 -28.63 -25.64 -8.61
N CYS A 67 -28.34 -25.50 -7.32
CA CYS A 67 -29.18 -24.71 -6.42
C CYS A 67 -28.72 -23.25 -6.47
N PRO A 68 -29.61 -22.25 -6.61
CA PRO A 68 -29.20 -20.84 -6.60
C PRO A 68 -28.51 -20.52 -5.28
N LYS A 69 -27.28 -20.03 -5.35
CA LYS A 69 -26.53 -19.51 -4.20
C LYS A 69 -27.25 -18.23 -3.73
N VAL A 70 -27.81 -18.20 -2.53
CA VAL A 70 -28.68 -17.10 -2.07
C VAL A 70 -27.91 -16.19 -1.11
N SER A 71 -27.73 -14.93 -1.51
CA SER A 71 -27.20 -13.87 -0.65
C SER A 71 -28.22 -13.45 0.42
N ASN A 72 -27.77 -13.00 1.59
CA ASN A 72 -28.64 -12.45 2.64
C ASN A 72 -28.98 -10.95 2.45
N TRP A 73 -28.48 -10.30 1.38
CA TRP A 73 -28.71 -8.88 1.06
C TRP A 73 -28.20 -7.89 2.14
N ARG A 74 -27.40 -8.36 3.11
CA ARG A 74 -26.93 -7.60 4.28
C ARG A 74 -25.45 -7.88 4.56
N PHE A 75 -24.92 -7.27 5.62
CA PHE A 75 -23.62 -7.59 6.19
C PHE A 75 -23.61 -9.01 6.76
N GLY A 76 -22.47 -9.69 6.73
CA GLY A 76 -22.31 -11.00 7.37
C GLY A 76 -22.35 -10.91 8.88
N ILE A 77 -21.46 -10.09 9.45
CA ILE A 77 -21.43 -9.73 10.86
C ILE A 77 -21.44 -8.22 10.97
N HIS A 78 -22.30 -7.67 11.82
CA HIS A 78 -22.41 -6.24 12.04
C HIS A 78 -22.21 -5.91 13.51
N LEU A 79 -21.08 -5.28 13.82
CA LEU A 79 -20.77 -4.71 15.13
C LEU A 79 -21.20 -3.23 15.15
N PHE A 80 -21.92 -2.81 16.19
CA PHE A 80 -22.51 -1.47 16.30
C PHE A 80 -22.47 -0.96 17.74
N GLY A 81 -22.66 0.36 17.91
CA GLY A 81 -22.62 1.00 19.23
C GLY A 81 -21.19 1.18 19.73
N ASP A 82 -20.93 0.85 21.01
CA ASP A 82 -19.58 0.87 21.61
C ASP A 82 -18.99 -0.56 21.64
N ALA A 83 -19.14 -1.33 20.56
CA ALA A 83 -18.61 -2.69 20.47
C ALA A 83 -17.09 -2.71 20.68
N HIS A 84 -16.61 -3.33 21.77
CA HIS A 84 -15.20 -3.43 22.09
C HIS A 84 -14.83 -4.84 22.60
N ASP A 85 -13.54 -5.19 22.54
CA ASP A 85 -13.00 -6.48 23.02
C ASP A 85 -13.62 -7.73 22.35
N ASN A 86 -14.07 -7.59 21.09
CA ASN A 86 -14.61 -8.71 20.32
C ASN A 86 -13.52 -9.41 19.53
N VAL A 87 -13.61 -10.74 19.41
CA VAL A 87 -12.75 -11.53 18.53
C VAL A 87 -13.62 -12.26 17.54
N ILE A 88 -13.55 -11.84 16.28
CA ILE A 88 -14.14 -12.51 15.13
C ILE A 88 -12.99 -13.06 14.32
N GLY A 89 -12.66 -14.34 14.54
CA GLY A 89 -11.49 -15.00 13.97
C GLY A 89 -10.83 -15.90 15.00
N SER A 90 -9.74 -16.56 14.63
CA SER A 90 -8.92 -17.32 15.57
C SER A 90 -7.47 -17.33 15.11
N LEU A 91 -6.53 -17.23 16.07
CA LEU A 91 -5.10 -17.42 15.82
C LEU A 91 -4.77 -18.90 15.50
N ASP A 92 -5.70 -19.82 15.77
CA ASP A 92 -5.56 -21.18 15.26
C ASP A 92 -5.97 -21.24 13.79
N SER A 93 -4.99 -21.58 12.95
CA SER A 93 -5.14 -21.82 11.52
C SER A 93 -6.28 -22.79 11.13
N LYS A 94 -6.81 -23.58 12.07
CA LYS A 94 -7.89 -24.55 11.86
C LYS A 94 -9.27 -24.06 12.28
N GLU A 95 -9.38 -22.88 12.91
CA GLU A 95 -10.62 -22.37 13.51
C GLU A 95 -11.10 -21.05 12.89
N ARG A 96 -10.61 -20.68 11.70
CA ARG A 96 -11.06 -19.47 10.98
C ARG A 96 -12.52 -19.57 10.55
N ASN A 97 -13.25 -18.46 10.63
CA ASN A 97 -14.60 -18.39 10.08
C ASN A 97 -14.53 -18.19 8.55
N THR A 98 -15.52 -18.72 7.84
CA THR A 98 -15.74 -18.42 6.41
C THR A 98 -16.98 -17.54 6.28
N ILE A 99 -16.79 -16.31 5.82
CA ILE A 99 -17.81 -15.27 5.67
C ILE A 99 -17.97 -14.98 4.18
N GLN A 100 -19.04 -15.53 3.60
CA GLN A 100 -19.19 -15.54 2.14
C GLN A 100 -20.64 -15.31 1.71
N TYR A 101 -20.84 -14.86 0.46
CA TYR A 101 -22.14 -14.59 -0.14
C TYR A 101 -22.96 -13.50 0.56
N GLN A 102 -22.28 -12.56 1.23
CA GLN A 102 -22.97 -11.43 1.84
C GLN A 102 -23.47 -10.46 0.77
N GLY A 103 -24.58 -9.80 1.05
CA GLY A 103 -25.14 -8.81 0.12
C GLY A 103 -24.47 -7.44 0.23
N LYS A 104 -23.56 -7.31 1.18
CA LYS A 104 -22.76 -6.15 1.58
C LYS A 104 -21.38 -6.65 2.07
N SER A 105 -20.71 -5.90 2.93
CA SER A 105 -19.43 -6.26 3.56
C SER A 105 -19.51 -7.55 4.37
N GLY A 106 -18.41 -8.29 4.45
CA GLY A 106 -18.29 -9.50 5.27
C GLY A 106 -18.51 -9.20 6.75
N ILE A 107 -17.64 -8.35 7.31
CA ILE A 107 -17.75 -7.78 8.65
C ILE A 107 -17.87 -6.26 8.49
N ARG A 108 -18.93 -5.68 9.06
CA ARG A 108 -19.08 -4.24 9.20
C ARG A 108 -18.92 -3.86 10.68
N LEU A 109 -18.05 -2.91 10.96
CA LEU A 109 -18.01 -2.21 12.24
C LEU A 109 -18.53 -0.78 12.00
N SER A 110 -19.67 -0.43 12.59
CA SER A 110 -20.29 0.91 12.46
C SER A 110 -20.44 1.57 13.82
N GLY A 111 -19.42 1.38 14.67
CA GLY A 111 -19.43 1.81 16.05
C GLY A 111 -19.16 3.30 16.26
N SER A 112 -19.15 3.73 17.51
CA SER A 112 -18.59 5.03 17.91
C SER A 112 -17.05 4.96 17.93
N PRO A 113 -16.34 6.06 18.17
CA PRO A 113 -14.90 6.03 18.45
C PRO A 113 -14.52 5.15 19.67
N ASN A 114 -15.48 4.74 20.51
CA ASN A 114 -15.24 3.79 21.59
C ASN A 114 -15.27 2.33 21.14
N SER A 115 -15.59 2.05 19.87
CA SER A 115 -15.61 0.70 19.32
C SER A 115 -14.21 0.21 19.01
N VAL A 116 -13.42 -0.07 20.03
CA VAL A 116 -12.00 -0.40 19.92
C VAL A 116 -11.69 -1.82 20.39
N ARG A 117 -10.47 -2.29 20.14
CA ARG A 117 -9.98 -3.61 20.55
C ARG A 117 -10.79 -4.76 19.96
N ASN A 118 -11.29 -4.59 18.73
CA ASN A 118 -11.98 -5.67 18.03
C ASN A 118 -11.00 -6.34 17.07
N ILE A 119 -10.64 -7.59 17.36
CA ILE A 119 -9.84 -8.43 16.46
C ILE A 119 -10.79 -9.01 15.41
N LEU A 120 -10.62 -8.59 14.16
CA LEU A 120 -11.48 -8.98 13.03
C LEU A 120 -10.79 -9.95 12.07
N SER A 121 -9.59 -10.42 12.41
CA SER A 121 -8.78 -11.32 11.60
C SER A 121 -8.10 -12.42 12.46
N PRO A 122 -7.78 -13.60 11.88
CA PRO A 122 -8.03 -13.98 10.49
C PRO A 122 -9.41 -14.62 10.26
N ASN A 123 -10.02 -14.27 9.11
CA ASN A 123 -11.22 -14.90 8.56
C ASN A 123 -11.03 -15.13 7.05
N ILE A 124 -11.85 -16.00 6.47
CA ILE A 124 -11.90 -16.21 5.02
C ILE A 124 -13.12 -15.45 4.47
N PHE A 125 -12.87 -14.52 3.55
CA PHE A 125 -13.89 -13.73 2.86
C PHE A 125 -13.99 -14.16 1.40
N ASN A 126 -15.20 -14.33 0.87
CA ASN A 126 -15.37 -14.85 -0.48
C ASN A 126 -16.74 -14.47 -1.04
N LEU A 127 -16.79 -13.90 -2.24
CA LEU A 127 -18.04 -13.59 -2.95
C LEU A 127 -19.00 -12.72 -2.12
N ASN A 128 -18.46 -11.77 -1.35
CA ASN A 128 -19.24 -10.69 -0.77
C ASN A 128 -19.47 -9.61 -1.85
N LYS A 129 -20.36 -8.65 -1.59
CA LYS A 129 -20.66 -7.60 -2.58
C LYS A 129 -19.94 -6.27 -2.31
N GLU A 130 -19.36 -6.13 -1.13
CA GLU A 130 -18.56 -5.00 -0.66
C GLU A 130 -17.37 -5.62 0.13
N LEU A 131 -16.55 -4.80 0.79
CA LEU A 131 -15.31 -5.21 1.50
C LEU A 131 -15.47 -6.38 2.48
N GLY A 132 -14.43 -7.18 2.63
CA GLY A 132 -14.38 -8.26 3.61
C GLY A 132 -14.48 -7.73 5.03
N ILE A 133 -13.73 -6.68 5.35
CA ILE A 133 -13.78 -5.92 6.60
C ILE A 133 -14.00 -4.45 6.25
N ASP A 134 -14.94 -3.82 6.94
CA ASP A 134 -15.36 -2.44 6.71
C ASP A 134 -15.56 -1.73 8.07
N LEU A 135 -14.64 -0.83 8.43
CA LEU A 135 -14.60 -0.04 9.66
C LEU A 135 -15.38 1.28 9.56
N GLY A 136 -15.78 1.68 8.33
CA GLY A 136 -16.55 2.88 8.03
C GLY A 136 -15.75 4.20 8.11
N PRO A 137 -16.25 5.31 7.51
CA PRO A 137 -17.34 5.45 6.51
C PRO A 137 -17.04 4.72 5.17
N GLU A 138 -17.91 4.79 4.15
CA GLU A 138 -17.81 3.93 2.93
C GLU A 138 -16.43 3.99 2.24
N GLY A 139 -15.90 2.82 1.88
CA GLY A 139 -14.60 2.67 1.22
C GLY A 139 -13.56 2.08 2.15
N THR A 140 -12.30 2.05 1.73
CA THR A 140 -11.20 1.72 2.62
C THR A 140 -10.75 2.96 3.41
N THR A 141 -10.37 2.83 4.67
CA THR A 141 -9.78 3.91 5.47
C THR A 141 -8.50 4.41 4.79
N GLU A 142 -8.34 5.73 4.74
CA GLU A 142 -7.12 6.35 4.24
C GLU A 142 -6.00 6.12 5.27
N ASP A 143 -4.78 5.92 4.78
CA ASP A 143 -3.61 5.74 5.64
C ASP A 143 -2.98 7.10 5.92
N ASP A 144 -2.74 7.42 7.20
CA ASP A 144 -2.12 8.67 7.65
C ASP A 144 -0.75 8.46 8.35
N PHE A 145 -0.04 9.55 8.67
CA PHE A 145 1.23 9.45 9.40
C PHE A 145 0.98 9.36 10.92
N GLY A 146 1.06 8.14 11.46
CA GLY A 146 1.16 7.88 12.92
C GLY A 146 -0.15 7.70 13.69
N ASP A 147 -1.23 7.29 13.01
CA ASP A 147 -2.61 7.03 13.47
C ASP A 147 -3.00 7.52 14.87
N GLY A 148 -3.47 8.78 14.89
CA GLY A 148 -4.26 9.40 15.95
C GLY A 148 -5.76 9.46 15.63
N ASP A 149 -6.24 8.59 14.75
CA ASP A 149 -7.58 8.63 14.18
C ASP A 149 -8.68 8.27 15.18
N GLU A 150 -9.82 8.96 15.04
CA GLU A 150 -11.02 8.71 15.83
C GLU A 150 -12.04 7.91 15.02
N GLY A 151 -12.31 6.69 15.46
CA GLY A 151 -13.34 5.86 14.84
C GLY A 151 -13.30 4.42 15.34
N PRO A 152 -14.11 3.53 14.76
CA PRO A 152 -14.08 2.14 15.14
C PRO A 152 -12.73 1.51 14.82
N ASN A 153 -12.19 0.75 15.78
CA ASN A 153 -10.82 0.24 15.77
C ASN A 153 -9.77 1.34 15.55
N MET A 154 -10.05 2.56 16.00
CA MET A 154 -9.18 3.74 15.79
C MET A 154 -8.88 4.02 14.32
N LEU A 155 -9.63 3.41 13.39
CA LEU A 155 -9.35 3.43 11.94
C LEU A 155 -7.89 3.12 11.62
N ILE A 156 -7.28 2.24 12.40
CA ILE A 156 -5.86 1.89 12.31
C ILE A 156 -5.40 1.66 10.86
N ASN A 157 -4.24 2.24 10.55
CA ASN A 157 -3.64 2.13 9.22
C ASN A 157 -3.41 0.67 8.81
N ARG A 158 -3.72 0.39 7.55
CA ARG A 158 -3.51 -0.91 6.91
C ARG A 158 -2.05 -1.03 6.49
N PRO A 159 -1.53 -2.25 6.31
CA PRO A 159 -0.15 -2.42 5.88
C PRO A 159 0.01 -2.09 4.40
N GLU A 160 1.16 -1.53 4.03
CA GLU A 160 1.50 -1.25 2.63
C GLU A 160 2.29 -2.44 2.07
N LEU A 161 1.73 -3.14 1.09
CA LEU A 161 2.46 -4.17 0.35
C LEU A 161 3.16 -3.49 -0.83
N LEU A 162 4.49 -3.49 -0.84
CA LEU A 162 5.28 -2.68 -1.78
C LEU A 162 5.63 -3.42 -3.07
N LEU A 163 6.21 -4.61 -2.94
CA LEU A 163 6.79 -5.36 -4.04
C LEU A 163 6.91 -6.83 -3.66
N VAL A 164 6.79 -7.70 -4.66
CA VAL A 164 7.14 -9.11 -4.55
C VAL A 164 8.29 -9.43 -5.50
N GLN A 165 9.44 -9.82 -4.95
CA GLN A 165 10.61 -10.22 -5.73
C GLN A 165 10.71 -11.73 -5.86
N VAL A 166 11.07 -12.24 -7.04
CA VAL A 166 11.22 -13.68 -7.27
C VAL A 166 12.69 -14.04 -7.39
N ARG A 167 13.28 -14.44 -6.26
CA ARG A 167 14.71 -14.81 -6.23
C ARG A 167 14.94 -16.18 -6.84
N ASN A 168 15.55 -16.23 -8.02
CA ASN A 168 16.07 -17.45 -8.63
C ASN A 168 17.55 -17.66 -8.24
N ARG A 169 17.84 -18.57 -7.30
CA ARG A 169 19.21 -19.07 -7.17
C ARG A 169 19.48 -20.10 -8.26
N TYR A 170 19.99 -19.64 -9.39
CA TYR A 170 20.65 -20.45 -10.41
C TYR A 170 19.92 -21.77 -10.80
N SER A 171 19.20 -21.68 -11.92
CA SER A 171 19.07 -22.75 -12.91
C SER A 171 18.15 -23.95 -12.60
N LYS A 172 17.31 -23.91 -11.55
CA LYS A 172 16.24 -24.90 -11.37
C LYS A 172 14.93 -24.26 -10.91
N PRO A 173 13.79 -24.52 -11.58
CA PRO A 173 12.46 -24.05 -11.17
C PRO A 173 12.00 -24.45 -9.75
N ALA A 174 12.75 -25.33 -9.08
CA ALA A 174 12.39 -25.89 -7.78
C ALA A 174 12.97 -25.11 -6.57
N ASP A 175 13.80 -24.07 -6.80
CA ASP A 175 14.47 -23.29 -5.74
C ASP A 175 14.07 -21.80 -5.76
N TRP A 176 12.99 -21.44 -6.48
CA TRP A 176 12.46 -20.07 -6.46
C TRP A 176 11.98 -19.70 -5.07
N ARG A 177 12.37 -18.51 -4.60
CA ARG A 177 11.85 -17.91 -3.37
C ARG A 177 11.14 -16.63 -3.71
N ILE A 178 9.90 -16.52 -3.25
CA ILE A 178 9.10 -15.32 -3.45
C ILE A 178 9.24 -14.48 -2.18
N MET A 179 9.88 -13.32 -2.30
CA MET A 179 10.10 -12.39 -1.19
C MET A 179 9.05 -11.28 -1.27
N LEU A 180 8.26 -11.10 -0.22
CA LEU A 180 7.35 -9.97 -0.09
C LEU A 180 8.02 -8.89 0.76
N HIS A 181 8.05 -7.67 0.21
CA HIS A 181 8.47 -6.46 0.88
C HIS A 181 7.25 -5.59 1.16
N GLY A 182 7.20 -4.99 2.34
CA GLY A 182 6.11 -4.10 2.71
C GLY A 182 6.46 -3.22 3.90
N LYS A 183 5.56 -2.30 4.23
CA LYS A 183 5.60 -1.51 5.46
C LYS A 183 4.44 -1.89 6.35
N GLY A 184 4.71 -2.00 7.65
CA GLY A 184 3.69 -2.19 8.67
C GLY A 184 3.94 -1.28 9.85
N LEU A 185 2.89 -1.06 10.66
CA LEU A 185 3.00 -0.29 11.89
C LEU A 185 3.94 -0.99 12.88
N LEU A 186 4.80 -0.22 13.55
CA LEU A 186 5.83 -0.74 14.46
C LEU A 186 5.24 -1.61 15.58
N GLY A 187 5.84 -2.78 15.79
CA GLY A 187 5.45 -3.71 16.85
C GLY A 187 4.04 -4.31 16.70
N THR A 188 3.45 -4.25 15.50
CA THR A 188 2.12 -4.82 15.20
C THR A 188 2.24 -6.19 14.52
N PHE A 189 1.09 -6.78 14.17
CA PHE A 189 1.03 -7.97 13.33
C PHE A 189 0.38 -7.68 11.98
N VAL A 190 0.89 -8.31 10.92
CA VAL A 190 0.28 -8.30 9.59
C VAL A 190 -0.26 -9.68 9.27
N ASP A 191 -1.56 -9.80 9.00
CA ASP A 191 -2.18 -11.01 8.48
C ASP A 191 -2.23 -10.93 6.95
N LEU A 192 -1.57 -11.87 6.27
CA LEU A 192 -1.47 -11.91 4.81
C LEU A 192 -2.43 -12.94 4.21
N TYR A 193 -3.06 -12.59 3.08
CA TYR A 193 -4.02 -13.41 2.36
C TYR A 193 -3.74 -13.43 0.85
N ILE A 194 -4.13 -14.51 0.19
CA ILE A 194 -4.44 -14.51 -1.23
C ILE A 194 -5.83 -13.86 -1.38
N ALA A 195 -5.95 -12.88 -2.26
CA ALA A 195 -7.22 -12.23 -2.57
C ALA A 195 -8.05 -13.02 -3.61
N ASP A 196 -9.33 -12.70 -3.72
CA ASP A 196 -10.18 -13.29 -4.77
C ASP A 196 -9.93 -12.60 -6.12
N SER A 197 -9.28 -13.30 -7.06
CA SER A 197 -8.95 -12.77 -8.39
C SER A 197 -10.15 -12.46 -9.30
N ARG A 198 -11.38 -12.72 -8.83
CA ARG A 198 -12.63 -12.39 -9.56
C ARG A 198 -13.13 -10.98 -9.23
N GLU A 199 -12.56 -10.33 -8.22
CA GLU A 199 -12.92 -8.98 -7.82
C GLU A 199 -12.18 -7.99 -8.73
N THR A 200 -12.95 -7.12 -9.37
CA THR A 200 -12.47 -6.17 -10.41
C THR A 200 -12.72 -4.72 -9.99
N ASP A 201 -13.27 -4.52 -8.80
CA ASP A 201 -13.68 -3.24 -8.22
C ASP A 201 -12.68 -2.68 -7.20
N GLY A 202 -11.54 -3.34 -7.00
CA GLY A 202 -10.48 -2.89 -6.10
C GLY A 202 -10.80 -3.05 -4.60
N LEU A 203 -11.92 -3.70 -4.28
CA LEU A 203 -12.31 -4.01 -2.90
C LEU A 203 -11.71 -5.36 -2.52
N ALA A 204 -10.68 -5.34 -1.68
CA ALA A 204 -9.90 -6.51 -1.32
C ALA A 204 -10.64 -7.43 -0.32
N ASP A 205 -10.97 -8.67 -0.73
CA ASP A 205 -11.37 -9.75 0.18
C ASP A 205 -10.23 -10.76 0.43
N GLY A 206 -9.97 -11.10 1.69
CA GLY A 206 -9.06 -12.17 2.07
C GLY A 206 -9.62 -13.58 1.79
N PHE A 207 -9.44 -14.10 0.57
CA PHE A 207 -9.94 -15.42 0.12
C PHE A 207 -9.22 -16.61 0.77
N SER A 208 -7.91 -16.52 0.97
CA SER A 208 -7.14 -17.59 1.62
C SER A 208 -6.03 -17.02 2.48
N PHE A 209 -6.11 -17.25 3.79
CA PHE A 209 -5.05 -16.86 4.71
C PHE A 209 -3.75 -17.61 4.41
N LEU A 210 -2.64 -16.86 4.30
CA LEU A 210 -1.30 -17.37 4.07
C LEU A 210 -0.55 -17.51 5.40
N GLN A 211 -0.23 -16.38 6.02
CA GLN A 211 0.54 -16.35 7.26
C GLN A 211 0.38 -15.02 8.01
N ARG A 212 0.73 -15.04 9.29
CA ARG A 212 0.91 -13.85 10.12
C ARG A 212 2.38 -13.48 10.20
N ILE A 213 2.67 -12.20 10.07
CA ILE A 213 3.99 -11.59 10.17
C ILE A 213 4.00 -10.70 11.41
N ALA A 214 5.09 -10.74 12.18
CA ALA A 214 5.31 -9.81 13.29
C ALA A 214 6.21 -8.68 12.79
N ILE A 215 5.76 -7.43 12.94
CA ILE A 215 6.53 -6.25 12.57
C ILE A 215 7.44 -5.87 13.73
N SER A 216 8.68 -5.52 13.42
CA SER A 216 9.66 -5.11 14.42
C SER A 216 9.18 -3.83 15.13
N PRO A 217 9.46 -3.65 16.42
CA PRO A 217 9.25 -2.36 17.09
C PRO A 217 10.26 -1.29 16.64
N ASP A 218 11.32 -1.68 15.93
CA ASP A 218 12.42 -0.80 15.53
C ASP A 218 12.50 -0.59 14.00
N GLU A 219 11.72 -1.32 13.21
CA GLU A 219 11.78 -1.30 11.74
C GLU A 219 10.37 -1.51 11.14
N GLU A 220 9.90 -0.52 10.38
CA GLU A 220 8.58 -0.55 9.71
C GLU A 220 8.60 -1.42 8.46
N ILE A 221 9.75 -1.50 7.80
CA ILE A 221 9.95 -2.31 6.60
C ILE A 221 10.09 -3.77 7.03
N PHE A 222 9.30 -4.64 6.40
CA PHE A 222 9.45 -6.08 6.54
C PHE A 222 9.79 -6.72 5.19
N SER A 223 10.61 -7.75 5.25
CA SER A 223 10.98 -8.57 4.09
C SER A 223 10.84 -10.04 4.47
N ILE A 224 9.92 -10.76 3.84
CA ILE A 224 9.57 -12.12 4.24
C ILE A 224 9.48 -13.07 3.04
N GLU A 225 9.90 -14.31 3.25
CA GLU A 225 9.70 -15.38 2.26
C GLU A 225 8.24 -15.87 2.33
N LEU A 226 7.54 -15.77 1.20
CA LEU A 226 6.21 -16.34 1.01
C LEU A 226 6.32 -17.86 0.87
N LYS A 227 5.37 -18.56 1.48
CA LYS A 227 5.29 -20.03 1.45
C LYS A 227 4.25 -20.46 0.40
N ASP A 228 4.42 -21.66 -0.15
CA ASP A 228 3.46 -22.30 -1.04
C ASP A 228 2.02 -22.16 -0.48
N PRO A 229 1.01 -21.84 -1.33
CA PRO A 229 0.97 -22.02 -2.78
C PRO A 229 1.08 -20.73 -3.64
N VAL A 230 1.81 -19.71 -3.18
CA VAL A 230 1.92 -18.44 -3.93
C VAL A 230 2.69 -18.62 -5.24
N THR A 231 2.13 -18.14 -6.35
CA THR A 231 2.77 -18.13 -7.69
C THR A 231 2.68 -16.74 -8.33
N ILE A 232 3.41 -16.51 -9.43
CA ILE A 232 3.25 -15.32 -10.27
C ILE A 232 1.76 -15.16 -10.66
N GLY A 233 1.25 -13.93 -10.62
CA GLY A 233 -0.14 -13.55 -10.83
C GLY A 233 -1.06 -13.77 -9.62
N THR A 234 -0.53 -14.21 -8.47
CA THR A 234 -1.35 -14.33 -7.25
C THR A 234 -1.59 -12.95 -6.65
N PRO A 235 -2.84 -12.51 -6.46
CA PRO A 235 -3.11 -11.26 -5.79
C PRO A 235 -3.00 -11.44 -4.27
N LEU A 236 -2.33 -10.51 -3.60
CA LEU A 236 -2.11 -10.49 -2.15
C LEU A 236 -2.78 -9.27 -1.53
N VAL A 237 -3.38 -9.49 -0.36
CA VAL A 237 -3.96 -8.43 0.47
C VAL A 237 -3.64 -8.72 1.94
N ALA A 238 -3.61 -7.68 2.77
CA ALA A 238 -3.21 -7.83 4.16
C ALA A 238 -3.99 -6.92 5.12
N THR A 239 -4.02 -7.28 6.39
CA THR A 239 -4.60 -6.46 7.47
C THR A 239 -3.59 -6.30 8.61
N THR A 240 -3.60 -5.16 9.29
CA THR A 240 -2.81 -4.90 10.50
C THR A 240 -3.61 -5.27 11.75
N ILE A 241 -2.91 -5.72 12.80
CA ILE A 241 -3.42 -5.81 14.17
C ILE A 241 -2.42 -5.15 15.12
N ASP A 242 -2.82 -4.06 15.77
CA ASP A 242 -1.96 -3.39 16.75
C ASP A 242 -1.88 -4.13 18.10
N ASN A 243 -1.08 -3.53 19.00
CA ASN A 243 -0.91 -3.97 20.37
C ASN A 243 -2.17 -3.77 21.24
N ASP A 244 -3.07 -2.86 20.84
CA ASP A 244 -4.35 -2.63 21.52
C ASP A 244 -5.45 -3.58 21.02
N GLN A 245 -5.16 -4.43 20.04
CA GLN A 245 -6.06 -5.43 19.43
C GLN A 245 -7.13 -4.83 18.50
N ASN A 246 -6.86 -3.67 17.89
CA ASN A 246 -7.59 -3.15 16.75
C ASN A 246 -7.13 -3.85 15.47
N THR A 247 -8.06 -4.14 14.56
CA THR A 247 -7.76 -4.67 13.23
C THR A 247 -8.13 -3.66 12.16
N SER A 248 -7.24 -3.43 11.19
CA SER A 248 -7.47 -2.57 10.02
C SER A 248 -8.42 -3.21 9.00
N GLU A 249 -8.82 -2.45 8.00
CA GLU A 249 -9.34 -3.01 6.76
C GLU A 249 -8.21 -3.62 5.90
N PHE A 250 -8.56 -4.16 4.74
CA PHE A 250 -7.57 -4.74 3.83
C PHE A 250 -6.73 -3.67 3.11
N SER A 251 -5.45 -3.97 2.96
CA SER A 251 -4.52 -3.28 2.05
C SER A 251 -5.07 -3.25 0.62
N PRO A 252 -4.60 -2.31 -0.22
CA PRO A 252 -4.69 -2.47 -1.65
C PRO A 252 -4.13 -3.82 -2.09
N MET A 253 -4.65 -4.33 -3.21
CA MET A 253 -4.18 -5.58 -3.80
C MET A 253 -2.79 -5.38 -4.40
N LEU A 254 -1.84 -6.24 -4.03
CA LEU A 254 -0.53 -6.35 -4.67
C LEU A 254 -0.50 -7.63 -5.51
N LEU A 255 -0.20 -7.52 -6.80
CA LEU A 255 0.00 -8.69 -7.65
C LEU A 255 1.42 -9.23 -7.45
N VAL A 256 1.56 -10.55 -7.35
CA VAL A 256 2.88 -11.19 -7.40
C VAL A 256 3.37 -11.15 -8.84
N GLU A 257 4.30 -10.27 -9.15
CA GLU A 257 4.88 -10.13 -10.48
C GLU A 257 6.28 -10.78 -10.53
N LEU A 258 6.78 -10.99 -11.75
CA LEU A 258 8.15 -11.43 -11.96
C LEU A 258 9.02 -10.17 -12.02
N ASP A 259 10.16 -10.23 -11.34
CA ASP A 259 11.20 -9.20 -11.27
C ASP A 259 12.49 -10.04 -11.19
N SER A 260 13.12 -10.22 -12.36
CA SER A 260 14.11 -11.26 -12.63
C SER A 260 15.51 -10.88 -12.14
N ASP A 261 15.84 -9.59 -12.11
CA ASP A 261 17.12 -9.04 -11.63
C ASP A 261 17.05 -8.32 -10.28
N MET A 262 15.85 -8.06 -9.76
CA MET A 262 15.56 -7.52 -8.43
C MET A 262 15.86 -6.03 -8.27
N ASP A 263 15.76 -5.26 -9.34
CA ASP A 263 15.90 -3.80 -9.34
C ASP A 263 14.62 -3.08 -8.82
N GLY A 264 13.47 -3.77 -8.88
CA GLY A 264 12.17 -3.28 -8.44
C GLY A 264 11.17 -2.98 -9.56
N ILE A 265 11.56 -3.10 -10.82
CA ILE A 265 10.67 -3.04 -11.98
C ILE A 265 10.28 -4.48 -12.36
N PRO A 266 9.00 -4.75 -12.70
CA PRO A 266 8.59 -6.08 -13.16
C PRO A 266 9.04 -6.39 -14.59
N ASP A 267 9.41 -7.64 -14.91
CA ASP A 267 9.84 -8.07 -16.26
C ASP A 267 8.87 -7.67 -17.38
N HIS A 268 7.57 -7.64 -17.09
CA HIS A 268 6.53 -7.30 -18.08
C HIS A 268 6.41 -5.80 -18.35
N THR A 269 6.94 -4.98 -17.44
CA THR A 269 7.07 -3.53 -17.56
C THR A 269 8.35 -3.19 -18.33
N GLU A 270 9.44 -3.89 -18.07
CA GLU A 270 10.73 -3.73 -18.74
C GLU A 270 10.68 -4.24 -20.20
N ASP A 271 10.20 -5.47 -20.43
CA ASP A 271 9.83 -5.98 -21.77
C ASP A 271 8.36 -5.66 -22.04
N ALA A 272 8.05 -4.36 -22.19
CA ALA A 272 6.69 -3.83 -22.34
C ALA A 272 5.90 -4.50 -23.47
N ASN A 273 6.59 -4.94 -24.52
CA ASN A 273 5.98 -5.61 -25.66
C ASN A 273 6.05 -7.15 -25.61
N GLN A 274 6.69 -7.70 -24.57
CA GLN A 274 6.79 -9.13 -24.22
C GLN A 274 7.37 -10.00 -25.33
N ASN A 275 8.35 -9.47 -26.08
CA ASN A 275 8.99 -10.20 -27.18
C ASN A 275 10.29 -10.90 -26.77
N GLY A 276 10.80 -10.64 -25.56
CA GLY A 276 12.03 -11.19 -25.00
C GLY A 276 13.32 -10.60 -25.59
N ILE A 277 13.26 -9.38 -26.11
CA ILE A 277 14.38 -8.61 -26.66
C ILE A 277 14.27 -7.20 -26.09
N VAL A 278 15.39 -6.65 -25.63
CA VAL A 278 15.48 -5.24 -25.22
C VAL A 278 15.37 -4.36 -26.46
N ASP A 279 14.21 -3.74 -26.67
CA ASP A 279 14.00 -2.75 -27.73
C ASP A 279 14.45 -1.35 -27.29
N ILE A 280 14.49 -0.40 -28.24
CA ILE A 280 14.82 1.00 -27.90
C ILE A 280 13.72 1.56 -26.98
N GLY A 281 14.11 2.01 -25.79
CA GLY A 281 13.21 2.56 -24.78
C GLY A 281 12.70 1.56 -23.75
N GLU A 282 13.23 0.33 -23.76
CA GLU A 282 12.96 -0.73 -22.78
C GLU A 282 14.23 -1.00 -21.96
N SER A 283 14.07 -1.31 -20.67
CA SER A 283 15.12 -1.89 -19.81
C SER A 283 15.22 -3.42 -20.02
N ASP A 284 16.35 -4.03 -19.64
CA ASP A 284 16.58 -5.47 -19.69
C ASP A 284 16.09 -6.13 -18.39
N PRO A 285 15.07 -7.01 -18.42
CA PRO A 285 14.58 -7.71 -17.22
C PRO A 285 15.60 -8.56 -16.45
N PHE A 286 16.80 -8.74 -16.97
CA PHE A 286 17.85 -9.56 -16.38
C PHE A 286 19.10 -8.77 -16.00
N ASP A 287 19.08 -7.44 -16.15
CA ASP A 287 20.19 -6.56 -15.85
C ASP A 287 19.71 -5.34 -15.05
N PRO A 288 20.02 -5.25 -13.74
CA PRO A 288 19.42 -4.24 -12.87
C PRO A 288 19.96 -2.81 -13.09
N ASP A 289 20.75 -2.61 -14.14
CA ASP A 289 21.46 -1.39 -14.57
C ASP A 289 21.73 -1.58 -16.08
N THR A 290 20.71 -1.34 -16.89
CA THR A 290 20.65 -1.74 -18.30
C THR A 290 21.69 -0.98 -19.15
N ASP A 291 21.87 0.31 -18.92
CA ASP A 291 22.82 1.13 -19.66
C ASP A 291 24.22 1.21 -19.03
N HIS A 292 24.38 0.68 -17.82
CA HIS A 292 25.64 0.52 -17.11
C HIS A 292 26.31 1.84 -16.67
N ASP A 293 25.52 2.86 -16.39
CA ASP A 293 26.02 4.15 -15.87
C ASP A 293 26.29 4.09 -14.35
N GLY A 294 25.71 3.09 -13.65
CA GLY A 294 25.87 2.85 -12.22
C GLY A 294 24.66 3.23 -11.36
N LEU A 295 23.63 3.84 -11.93
CA LEU A 295 22.27 3.87 -11.40
C LEU A 295 21.57 2.55 -11.74
N SER A 296 20.60 2.14 -10.94
CA SER A 296 19.81 0.96 -11.25
C SER A 296 18.52 1.36 -11.94
N ASP A 297 18.02 0.56 -12.87
CA ASP A 297 16.79 0.87 -13.62
C ASP A 297 15.63 1.29 -12.71
N GLY A 298 15.39 0.59 -11.59
CA GLY A 298 14.36 0.95 -10.61
C GLY A 298 14.59 2.23 -9.79
N VAL A 299 15.79 2.82 -9.81
CA VAL A 299 16.08 4.17 -9.29
C VAL A 299 15.67 5.21 -10.34
N GLU A 300 15.96 4.92 -11.60
CA GLU A 300 15.71 5.81 -12.73
C GLU A 300 14.22 5.85 -13.07
N ASP A 301 13.55 4.70 -13.13
CA ASP A 301 12.09 4.55 -13.20
C ASP A 301 11.50 4.36 -11.80
N ALA A 302 11.66 5.37 -10.95
CA ALA A 302 11.24 5.35 -9.56
C ALA A 302 9.73 5.05 -9.38
N ASN A 303 8.92 5.39 -10.39
CA ASN A 303 7.48 5.10 -10.41
C ASN A 303 7.10 3.76 -11.06
N ARG A 304 8.06 3.04 -11.64
CA ARG A 304 7.96 1.68 -12.17
C ARG A 304 6.94 1.55 -13.28
N THR A 305 6.86 2.55 -14.16
CA THR A 305 5.91 2.55 -15.28
C THR A 305 6.50 1.98 -16.57
N GLY A 306 7.79 1.67 -16.58
CA GLY A 306 8.57 1.22 -17.75
C GLY A 306 8.75 2.33 -18.77
N LYS A 307 8.65 3.60 -18.33
CA LYS A 307 8.70 4.76 -19.20
C LYS A 307 9.47 5.87 -18.52
N ARG A 308 10.37 6.50 -19.26
CA ARG A 308 10.97 7.75 -18.84
C ARG A 308 9.90 8.83 -18.69
N ASP A 309 9.71 9.31 -17.46
CA ASP A 309 8.92 10.50 -17.16
C ASP A 309 9.79 11.77 -17.09
N ALA A 310 9.15 12.94 -17.09
CA ALA A 310 9.83 14.25 -17.15
C ALA A 310 10.67 14.61 -15.91
N LYS A 311 10.77 13.72 -14.92
CA LYS A 311 11.51 13.93 -13.66
C LYS A 311 12.43 12.76 -13.33
N GLU A 312 12.63 11.90 -14.31
CA GLU A 312 13.29 10.61 -14.18
C GLU A 312 14.35 10.52 -15.30
N THR A 313 15.51 9.99 -14.93
CA THR A 313 16.54 9.58 -15.89
C THR A 313 16.04 8.35 -16.65
N ALA A 314 16.69 8.03 -17.75
CA ALA A 314 16.27 6.96 -18.62
C ALA A 314 17.16 5.73 -18.41
N ALA A 315 16.59 4.69 -17.78
CA ALA A 315 17.24 3.40 -17.52
C ALA A 315 17.92 2.68 -18.72
N PHE A 316 17.76 3.19 -19.93
CA PHE A 316 18.33 2.61 -21.16
C PHE A 316 19.28 3.59 -21.88
N LEU A 317 19.62 4.72 -21.25
CA LEU A 317 20.49 5.78 -21.74
C LEU A 317 21.31 6.37 -20.59
N ALA A 318 22.58 5.97 -20.51
CA ALA A 318 23.53 6.41 -19.47
C ALA A 318 23.73 7.93 -19.35
N ASP A 319 23.32 8.69 -20.35
CA ASP A 319 23.39 10.16 -20.43
C ASP A 319 22.03 10.59 -21.00
N THR A 320 21.10 10.97 -20.11
CA THR A 320 19.68 11.11 -20.43
C THR A 320 19.41 12.33 -21.32
N ASP A 321 20.14 13.40 -21.13
CA ASP A 321 19.93 14.66 -21.85
C ASP A 321 20.92 14.88 -23.01
N GLY A 322 22.00 14.09 -23.06
CA GLY A 322 22.93 13.97 -24.17
C GLY A 322 24.01 15.02 -24.18
N ASP A 323 24.40 15.55 -23.03
CA ASP A 323 25.35 16.63 -22.88
C ASP A 323 26.82 16.16 -22.78
N GLY A 324 27.01 14.87 -22.45
CA GLY A 324 28.30 14.19 -22.35
C GLY A 324 28.65 13.66 -20.95
N ILE A 325 27.92 14.04 -19.90
CA ILE A 325 28.08 13.51 -18.54
C ILE A 325 27.07 12.36 -18.33
N GLU A 326 27.48 11.32 -17.59
CA GLU A 326 26.57 10.20 -17.27
C GLU A 326 25.66 10.57 -16.09
N ASP A 327 24.41 10.13 -16.08
CA ASP A 327 23.40 10.51 -15.07
C ASP A 327 23.86 10.19 -13.64
N PHE A 328 24.56 9.06 -13.46
CA PHE A 328 25.25 8.72 -12.22
C PHE A 328 26.22 9.80 -11.74
N VAL A 329 27.00 10.40 -12.64
CA VAL A 329 28.00 11.42 -12.31
C VAL A 329 27.30 12.71 -11.92
N GLU A 330 26.27 13.11 -12.67
CA GLU A 330 25.49 14.33 -12.42
C GLU A 330 24.77 14.29 -11.07
N THR A 331 24.21 13.13 -10.71
CA THR A 331 23.49 12.93 -9.45
C THR A 331 24.37 12.44 -8.30
N HIS A 332 25.70 12.41 -8.48
CA HIS A 332 26.66 11.85 -7.53
C HIS A 332 26.29 10.44 -7.02
N GLY A 333 25.61 9.66 -7.88
CA GLY A 333 25.24 8.27 -7.69
C GLY A 333 24.02 8.01 -6.81
N ASP A 334 23.21 9.02 -6.49
CA ASP A 334 21.95 8.81 -5.76
C ASP A 334 20.69 8.88 -6.64
N GLY A 335 20.86 9.19 -7.93
CA GLY A 335 19.79 9.27 -8.92
C GLY A 335 18.82 10.43 -8.68
N ARG A 336 19.19 11.44 -7.90
CA ARG A 336 18.33 12.58 -7.56
C ARG A 336 19.03 13.90 -7.76
N TYR A 337 18.58 14.65 -8.76
CA TYR A 337 18.91 16.07 -8.84
C TYR A 337 18.23 16.85 -7.71
N ASP A 338 19.02 17.32 -6.75
CA ASP A 338 18.55 18.24 -5.70
C ASP A 338 19.28 19.60 -5.67
N GLY A 339 20.21 19.79 -6.62
CA GLY A 339 21.06 20.98 -6.73
C GLY A 339 21.99 21.18 -5.52
N ALA A 340 22.10 20.20 -4.65
CA ALA A 340 23.11 20.15 -3.59
C ALA A 340 24.35 19.40 -4.11
N ASN A 341 25.42 19.40 -3.31
CA ASN A 341 26.66 18.65 -3.54
C ASN A 341 27.44 18.92 -4.85
N GLY A 342 26.94 19.81 -5.72
CA GLY A 342 27.54 20.07 -7.03
C GLY A 342 26.84 19.33 -8.17
N ASP A 343 25.63 18.81 -7.95
CA ASP A 343 24.84 18.14 -9.00
C ASP A 343 24.52 19.08 -10.16
N THR A 344 24.71 18.58 -11.38
CA THR A 344 24.08 19.10 -12.61
C THR A 344 22.73 18.41 -12.82
N ASP A 345 21.84 19.02 -13.60
CA ASP A 345 20.50 18.48 -13.87
C ASP A 345 20.57 17.47 -15.03
N PRO A 346 20.46 16.15 -14.79
CA PRO A 346 20.62 15.12 -15.83
C PRO A 346 19.48 15.09 -16.87
N LEU A 347 18.55 16.04 -16.78
CA LEU A 347 17.45 16.22 -17.71
C LEU A 347 17.57 17.51 -18.52
N LEU A 348 18.61 18.30 -18.29
CA LEU A 348 18.85 19.62 -18.87
C LEU A 348 20.32 19.78 -19.26
N PRO A 349 20.66 19.76 -20.57
CA PRO A 349 22.05 19.70 -21.03
C PRO A 349 22.96 20.88 -20.69
N ASP A 350 22.42 21.93 -20.07
CA ASP A 350 23.05 23.22 -19.76
C ASP A 350 22.36 23.71 -18.49
N THR A 351 22.91 23.33 -17.33
CA THR A 351 22.25 23.49 -16.03
C THR A 351 22.15 24.97 -15.62
N ASP A 352 23.14 25.79 -15.96
CA ASP A 352 23.18 27.19 -15.57
C ASP A 352 22.73 28.19 -16.65
N CYS A 353 22.43 27.69 -17.85
CA CYS A 353 21.90 28.43 -18.99
C CYS A 353 22.87 29.45 -19.58
N ASP A 354 24.17 29.21 -19.51
CA ASP A 354 25.17 30.13 -20.03
C ASP A 354 25.47 29.89 -21.53
N GLY A 355 25.02 28.75 -22.06
CA GLY A 355 25.15 28.35 -23.45
C GLY A 355 26.32 27.42 -23.75
N LEU A 356 27.10 27.02 -22.74
CA LEU A 356 27.91 25.80 -22.74
C LEU A 356 27.09 24.63 -22.18
N LEU A 357 27.38 23.41 -22.63
CA LEU A 357 26.78 22.22 -22.04
C LEU A 357 27.56 21.82 -20.79
N ASP A 358 26.94 21.17 -19.81
CA ASP A 358 27.63 20.80 -18.57
C ASP A 358 28.85 19.90 -18.88
N GLY A 359 28.71 18.96 -19.80
CA GLY A 359 29.81 18.13 -20.32
C GLY A 359 30.86 18.87 -21.15
N GLU A 360 30.55 20.04 -21.73
CA GLU A 360 31.57 20.91 -22.32
C GLU A 360 32.39 21.64 -21.25
N GLU A 361 31.76 21.96 -20.11
CA GLU A 361 32.37 22.65 -18.99
C GLU A 361 33.18 21.73 -18.09
N ASP A 362 32.70 20.52 -17.81
CA ASP A 362 33.45 19.40 -17.22
C ASP A 362 34.05 18.53 -18.33
N ALA A 363 35.03 19.05 -19.07
CA ALA A 363 35.60 18.40 -20.25
C ALA A 363 36.17 16.97 -20.06
N ASN A 364 36.29 16.49 -18.82
CA ASN A 364 36.72 15.14 -18.50
C ASN A 364 35.62 14.23 -17.92
N HIS A 365 34.40 14.78 -17.75
CA HIS A 365 33.14 14.15 -17.37
C HIS A 365 33.26 13.35 -16.05
N ASN A 366 33.93 13.91 -15.05
CA ASN A 366 34.15 13.22 -13.77
C ASN A 366 33.39 13.85 -12.59
N GLY A 367 32.58 14.88 -12.86
CA GLY A 367 31.81 15.64 -11.88
C GLY A 367 32.66 16.58 -11.01
N ILE A 368 33.92 16.84 -11.38
CA ILE A 368 34.86 17.65 -10.60
C ILE A 368 35.47 18.73 -11.49
N VAL A 369 35.21 19.99 -11.16
CA VAL A 369 35.80 21.11 -11.88
C VAL A 369 37.29 21.28 -11.57
N GLU A 370 38.11 21.20 -12.62
CA GLU A 370 39.55 21.23 -12.60
C GLU A 370 40.12 22.30 -13.54
N TRP A 371 40.27 23.51 -13.02
CA TRP A 371 40.86 24.67 -13.72
C TRP A 371 42.18 24.41 -14.49
N SER A 372 42.97 23.43 -14.05
CA SER A 372 44.21 23.08 -14.75
C SER A 372 44.01 22.42 -16.11
N LEU A 373 42.82 21.87 -16.35
CA LEU A 373 42.37 21.29 -17.62
C LEU A 373 41.60 22.30 -18.48
N GLY A 374 41.26 23.46 -17.93
CA GLY A 374 40.55 24.52 -18.63
C GLY A 374 39.03 24.42 -18.53
N GLU A 375 38.55 23.67 -17.55
CA GLU A 375 37.13 23.49 -17.20
C GLU A 375 36.55 24.75 -16.55
N THR A 376 35.26 24.95 -16.75
CA THR A 376 34.40 25.97 -16.13
C THR A 376 33.40 25.29 -15.19
N PHE A 377 32.52 26.04 -14.54
CA PHE A 377 31.56 25.50 -13.58
C PHE A 377 30.18 25.37 -14.21
N PRO A 378 29.68 24.13 -14.43
CA PRO A 378 28.33 23.85 -14.94
C PRO A 378 27.15 24.49 -14.19
N LEU A 379 27.40 25.02 -12.99
CA LEU A 379 26.40 25.60 -12.10
C LEU A 379 26.53 27.12 -11.98
N MET A 380 27.42 27.74 -12.74
CA MET A 380 27.76 29.15 -12.64
C MET A 380 28.05 29.79 -14.00
N VAL A 381 27.07 30.58 -14.47
CA VAL A 381 27.11 31.37 -15.71
C VAL A 381 28.41 32.15 -15.96
N ASP A 382 29.12 32.52 -14.90
CA ASP A 382 30.38 33.26 -14.94
C ASP A 382 31.31 32.66 -13.87
N SER A 383 32.09 31.67 -14.29
CA SER A 383 32.92 30.83 -13.44
C SER A 383 34.01 31.60 -12.69
N ASP A 384 34.55 32.68 -13.28
CA ASP A 384 35.62 33.49 -12.69
C ASP A 384 35.14 34.81 -12.06
N GLU A 385 33.82 35.06 -12.12
CA GLU A 385 33.11 36.21 -11.59
C GLU A 385 33.64 37.57 -12.12
N ASP A 386 34.16 37.61 -13.35
CA ASP A 386 34.69 38.86 -13.95
C ASP A 386 33.62 39.75 -14.61
N GLY A 387 32.39 39.24 -14.70
CA GLY A 387 31.23 39.88 -15.30
C GLY A 387 30.98 39.49 -16.76
N VAL A 388 31.68 38.47 -17.26
CA VAL A 388 31.52 37.87 -18.60
C VAL A 388 31.18 36.40 -18.42
N SER A 389 30.13 35.94 -19.09
CA SER A 389 29.75 34.53 -19.06
C SER A 389 30.77 33.65 -19.79
N ASP A 390 30.94 32.42 -19.34
CA ASP A 390 31.85 31.46 -19.97
C ASP A 390 31.36 31.14 -21.39
N GLY A 391 30.06 30.92 -21.52
CA GLY A 391 29.30 30.69 -22.73
C GLY A 391 28.64 31.93 -23.37
N PRO A 392 28.05 31.73 -24.55
CA PRO A 392 27.35 32.78 -25.27
C PRO A 392 25.88 32.93 -24.81
N LEU A 393 25.62 33.32 -23.54
CA LEU A 393 24.29 33.56 -22.93
C LEU A 393 23.09 33.22 -23.85
N GLU A 394 22.68 31.96 -23.83
CA GLU A 394 21.45 31.49 -24.48
C GLU A 394 20.29 31.43 -23.47
N GLN A 395 19.06 31.27 -23.96
CA GLN A 395 17.93 30.96 -23.07
C GLN A 395 17.82 29.44 -22.99
N CYS A 396 17.98 28.86 -21.79
CA CYS A 396 17.79 27.44 -21.54
C CYS A 396 16.59 26.88 -22.30
N LEU A 397 16.84 25.84 -23.09
CA LEU A 397 15.82 25.02 -23.73
C LEU A 397 15.29 23.95 -22.76
N ALA A 398 15.01 24.31 -21.51
CA ALA A 398 14.21 23.43 -20.64
C ALA A 398 12.83 23.21 -21.27
N PRO A 399 12.15 22.06 -21.03
CA PRO A 399 10.76 21.87 -21.44
C PRO A 399 9.90 22.90 -20.70
N GLN A 400 9.69 24.06 -21.32
CA GLN A 400 8.99 25.17 -20.70
C GLN A 400 7.59 24.70 -20.30
N ALA A 401 7.20 25.01 -19.06
CA ALA A 401 5.81 25.02 -18.66
C ALA A 401 4.99 25.74 -19.76
N PRO A 402 3.79 25.23 -20.11
CA PRO A 402 3.01 25.79 -21.21
C PRO A 402 2.86 27.30 -21.04
N ASP A 403 3.12 28.05 -22.11
CA ASP A 403 3.04 29.51 -22.12
C ASP A 403 1.75 29.99 -21.46
N ASN A 404 1.88 30.55 -20.25
CA ASN A 404 0.75 31.03 -19.46
C ASN A 404 0.22 32.38 -19.95
N CYS A 405 0.84 32.98 -21.00
CA CYS A 405 0.33 34.12 -21.75
C CYS A 405 0.58 34.03 -23.28
N PRO A 406 -0.11 33.12 -24.02
CA PRO A 406 0.15 32.81 -25.44
C PRO A 406 0.12 33.97 -26.45
N LEU A 407 -0.43 35.11 -26.03
CA LEU A 407 -0.62 36.30 -26.87
C LEU A 407 0.20 37.50 -26.42
N ILE A 408 0.91 37.41 -25.29
CA ILE A 408 1.64 38.53 -24.68
C ILE A 408 3.01 38.04 -24.19
N PRO A 409 4.12 38.60 -24.71
CA PRO A 409 5.46 38.18 -24.28
C PRO A 409 5.67 38.36 -22.77
N ASN A 410 5.97 37.26 -22.06
CA ASN A 410 6.28 37.21 -20.63
C ASN A 410 7.30 36.09 -20.34
N THR A 411 8.56 36.35 -20.63
CA THR A 411 9.64 35.35 -20.60
C THR A 411 9.86 34.69 -19.23
N ASP A 412 9.49 35.38 -18.15
CA ASP A 412 9.64 34.92 -16.77
C ASP A 412 8.49 34.01 -16.30
N GLN A 413 7.43 33.86 -17.12
CA GLN A 413 6.26 33.02 -16.86
C GLN A 413 5.69 33.17 -15.44
N THR A 414 5.87 34.35 -14.82
CA THR A 414 5.46 34.59 -13.44
C THR A 414 3.96 34.41 -13.33
N ASP A 415 3.54 33.59 -12.37
CA ASP A 415 2.13 33.35 -12.01
C ASP A 415 2.06 33.39 -10.48
N ARG A 416 1.80 34.58 -9.94
CA ARG A 416 1.91 34.85 -8.50
C ARG A 416 0.80 34.18 -7.70
N ASP A 417 -0.38 34.04 -8.28
CA ASP A 417 -1.56 33.48 -7.61
C ASP A 417 -1.86 32.02 -8.03
N ARG A 418 -1.07 31.48 -8.97
CA ARG A 418 -1.03 30.08 -9.41
C ARG A 418 -2.34 29.63 -10.03
N ASP A 419 -2.97 30.50 -10.80
CA ASP A 419 -4.25 30.21 -11.46
C ASP A 419 -4.09 29.61 -12.88
N GLY A 420 -2.84 29.55 -13.37
CA GLY A 420 -2.49 29.06 -14.70
C GLY A 420 -2.44 30.16 -15.76
N THR A 421 -2.67 31.42 -15.40
CA THR A 421 -2.54 32.61 -16.25
C THR A 421 -1.36 33.44 -15.74
N GLY A 422 -0.45 33.85 -16.62
CA GLY A 422 0.71 34.63 -16.18
C GLY A 422 0.35 36.04 -15.72
N ASP A 423 1.10 36.59 -14.76
CA ASP A 423 1.00 37.95 -14.18
C ASP A 423 0.85 39.05 -15.26
N VAL A 424 1.39 38.81 -16.46
CA VAL A 424 1.40 39.76 -17.58
C VAL A 424 0.09 39.76 -18.39
N CYS A 425 -0.63 38.65 -18.42
CA CYS A 425 -1.92 38.51 -19.11
C CYS A 425 -3.11 38.26 -18.18
N ASP A 426 -2.84 38.08 -16.89
CA ASP A 426 -3.84 37.99 -15.84
C ASP A 426 -4.37 39.40 -15.46
N TRP A 427 -5.70 39.51 -15.38
CA TRP A 427 -6.43 40.75 -15.12
C TRP A 427 -7.27 40.70 -13.84
N ASN A 428 -7.14 39.65 -13.02
CA ASN A 428 -7.96 39.44 -11.81
C ASN A 428 -7.36 39.94 -10.50
#